data_AF-A0A1Z5H8E9-F1
#
_entry.id   AF-A0A1Z5H8E9-F1
#
_cell.length_a   1.000
_cell.length_b   1.000
_cell.length_c   1.000
_cell.angle_alpha   90.00
_cell.angle_beta   90.00
_cell.angle_gamma   90.00
#
_symmetry.space_group_name_H-M   'P 1'
#
loop_
_entity.id
_entity.type
_entity.pdbx_description
1 polymer ?
#
loop_
_entity_poly.entity_id
_entity_poly.type
_entity_poly.pdbx_seq_one_letter_code
_entity_poly.pdbx_strand_id
1 'polypeptide(L)'
;MLNSCTTKYINPVRLSASLSVMLLTLVCISVAVAHGVDADTQQFLQANQGLAIGPFLYIGAKHMVTGYDHLLFLLGVIFFLFRTRDILIYVSLFTLGHSLTLFFGVLGNIAVNAYLIDAIIGLSVVYKGFDNLGGFQKLFGWQPDTKMAVLVFGLFHGLGLATKLQDFDLPEHDLWKNLLAFNVGVELGQFLALFFILILLSFWRRFDSYFSFAVLTNTLLMAAGLVLCGYQMAGYVLTE
;
A
#
# COMPACT_ATOMS: atom_id res chain seq x y z
N MET A 1 42.99 44.20 2.53
CA MET A 1 42.43 43.53 1.34
C MET A 1 41.87 42.19 1.78
N LEU A 2 40.59 41.97 1.46
CA LEU A 2 39.77 40.81 1.79
C LEU A 2 40.32 39.53 1.13
N ASN A 3 40.18 38.37 1.80
CA ASN A 3 39.41 37.23 1.28
C ASN A 3 39.44 36.05 2.26
N SER A 4 38.40 35.99 3.09
CA SER A 4 37.96 34.77 3.76
C SER A 4 37.24 33.89 2.74
N CYS A 5 37.90 32.83 2.26
CA CYS A 5 37.23 31.76 1.53
C CYS A 5 36.69 30.76 2.56
N THR A 6 35.51 31.06 3.13
CA THR A 6 34.75 30.09 3.91
C THR A 6 34.06 29.13 2.96
N THR A 7 34.67 27.99 2.70
CA THR A 7 33.97 26.81 2.19
C THR A 7 32.92 26.42 3.23
N LYS A 8 31.67 26.78 2.94
CA LYS A 8 30.50 26.41 3.73
C LYS A 8 30.35 24.90 3.61
N TYR A 9 30.94 24.15 4.54
CA TYR A 9 30.68 22.72 4.70
C TYR A 9 29.17 22.56 4.93
N ILE A 10 28.45 22.16 3.88
CA ILE A 10 27.05 21.79 3.97
C ILE A 10 27.02 20.55 4.84
N ASN A 11 26.56 20.70 6.07
CA ASN A 11 26.53 19.64 7.06
C ASN A 11 25.62 18.52 6.52
N PRO A 12 26.14 17.31 6.18
CA PRO A 12 25.38 16.28 5.46
C PRO A 12 24.13 15.83 6.23
N VAL A 13 24.15 15.99 7.56
CA VAL A 13 23.03 15.72 8.47
C VAL A 13 21.88 16.73 8.30
N ARG A 14 22.17 18.00 8.02
CA ARG A 14 21.12 19.02 7.79
C ARG A 14 20.50 18.90 6.39
N LEU A 15 21.32 18.57 5.39
CA LEU A 15 20.83 18.34 4.03
C LEU A 15 19.96 17.08 3.95
N SER A 16 20.32 16.00 4.65
CA SER A 16 19.49 14.79 4.73
C SER A 16 18.18 15.05 5.46
N ALA A 17 18.18 15.83 6.55
CA ALA A 17 16.96 16.18 7.28
C ALA A 17 15.99 17.04 6.45
N SER A 18 16.48 18.06 5.73
CA SER A 18 15.63 18.88 4.85
C SER A 18 15.09 18.09 3.65
N LEU A 19 15.89 17.18 3.07
CA LEU A 19 15.43 16.28 2.01
C LEU A 19 14.39 15.29 2.53
N SER A 20 14.59 14.78 3.76
CA SER A 20 13.66 13.89 4.44
C SER A 20 12.32 14.56 4.67
N VAL A 21 12.31 15.80 5.18
CA VAL A 21 11.09 16.58 5.40
C VAL A 21 10.39 16.88 4.09
N MET A 22 11.13 17.26 3.04
CA MET A 22 10.58 17.51 1.70
C MET A 22 9.93 16.26 1.10
N LEU A 23 10.59 15.10 1.23
CA LEU A 23 10.08 13.81 0.78
C LEU A 23 8.85 13.39 1.61
N LEU A 24 8.87 13.61 2.92
CA LEU A 24 7.73 13.41 3.83
C LEU A 24 6.53 14.23 3.38
N THR A 25 6.72 15.53 3.10
CA THR A 25 5.65 16.42 2.62
C THR A 25 5.13 16.03 1.24
N LEU A 26 5.99 15.63 0.31
CA LEU A 26 5.57 15.15 -1.01
C LEU A 26 4.78 13.85 -0.94
N VAL A 27 5.23 12.90 -0.11
CA VAL A 27 4.51 11.66 0.15
C VAL A 27 3.16 11.99 0.77
N CYS A 28 3.11 12.82 1.83
CA CYS A 28 1.87 13.23 2.49
C CYS A 28 0.84 13.84 1.52
N ILE A 29 1.29 14.68 0.57
CA ILE A 29 0.41 15.28 -0.45
C ILE A 29 -0.12 14.21 -1.41
N SER A 30 0.70 13.24 -1.82
CA SER A 30 0.25 12.16 -2.71
C SER A 30 -0.69 11.15 -2.04
N VAL A 31 -0.50 10.83 -0.75
CA VAL A 31 -1.39 9.89 -0.03
C VAL A 31 -2.70 10.52 0.42
N ALA A 32 -2.76 11.84 0.59
CA ALA A 32 -4.03 12.55 0.81
C ALA A 32 -4.99 12.44 -0.40
N VAL A 33 -4.47 12.07 -1.57
CA VAL A 33 -5.24 11.67 -2.75
C VAL A 33 -5.34 10.14 -2.77
N ALA A 34 -5.94 9.55 -1.72
CA ALA A 34 -6.16 8.11 -1.68
C ALA A 34 -7.08 7.69 -2.84
N HIS A 35 -6.58 6.77 -3.68
CA HIS A 35 -7.21 6.33 -4.91
C HIS A 35 -8.46 5.47 -4.63
N GLY A 36 -9.64 5.97 -5.02
CA GLY A 36 -10.82 5.17 -5.33
C GLY A 36 -10.88 4.82 -6.83
N VAL A 37 -11.77 3.93 -7.25
CA VAL A 37 -12.08 3.74 -8.67
C VAL A 37 -12.54 5.08 -9.25
N ASP A 38 -11.92 5.56 -10.33
CA ASP A 38 -12.26 6.86 -10.92
C ASP A 38 -13.68 6.89 -11.50
N ALA A 39 -14.25 8.09 -11.62
CA ALA A 39 -15.63 8.30 -12.07
C ALA A 39 -15.91 7.69 -13.46
N ASP A 40 -14.93 7.74 -14.38
CA ASP A 40 -15.07 7.15 -15.71
C ASP A 40 -15.18 5.62 -15.62
N THR A 41 -14.39 5.01 -14.74
CA THR A 41 -14.43 3.56 -14.47
C THR A 41 -15.73 3.16 -13.77
N GLN A 42 -16.24 3.98 -12.85
CA GLN A 42 -17.55 3.75 -12.21
C GLN A 42 -18.68 3.74 -13.23
N GLN A 43 -18.73 4.75 -14.11
CA GLN A 43 -19.75 4.84 -15.15
C GLN A 43 -19.67 3.64 -16.12
N PHE A 44 -18.46 3.21 -16.46
CA PHE A 44 -18.24 2.02 -17.27
C PHE A 44 -18.76 0.74 -16.60
N LEU A 45 -18.52 0.55 -15.30
CA LEU A 45 -18.97 -0.62 -14.55
C LEU A 45 -20.50 -0.69 -14.47
N GLN A 46 -21.16 0.45 -14.27
CA GLN A 46 -22.62 0.55 -14.22
C GLN A 46 -23.28 0.32 -15.59
N ALA A 47 -22.63 0.73 -16.68
CA ALA A 47 -23.14 0.56 -18.03
C ALA A 47 -23.08 -0.91 -18.53
N ASN A 48 -22.23 -1.75 -17.94
CA ASN A 48 -22.06 -3.15 -18.34
C ASN A 48 -22.92 -4.09 -17.50
N GLN A 49 -24.06 -4.52 -18.04
CA GLN A 49 -25.00 -5.42 -17.34
C GLN A 49 -24.72 -6.93 -17.50
N GLY A 50 -23.56 -7.31 -18.02
CA GLY A 50 -23.23 -8.71 -18.30
C GLY A 50 -21.78 -9.07 -18.07
N LEU A 51 -21.38 -10.24 -18.57
CA LEU A 51 -20.01 -10.74 -18.47
C LEU A 51 -19.02 -9.80 -19.18
N ALA A 52 -18.13 -9.17 -18.41
CA ALA A 52 -17.17 -8.17 -18.85
C ALA A 52 -15.76 -8.50 -18.33
N ILE A 53 -15.25 -9.67 -18.72
CA ILE A 53 -13.96 -10.21 -18.22
C ILE A 53 -12.79 -9.25 -18.46
N GLY A 54 -12.59 -8.81 -19.71
CA GLY A 54 -11.44 -7.95 -20.08
C GLY A 54 -11.40 -6.64 -19.28
N PRO A 55 -12.52 -5.89 -19.21
CA PRO A 55 -12.58 -4.68 -18.41
C PRO A 55 -12.34 -4.90 -16.91
N PHE A 56 -12.97 -5.89 -16.27
CA PHE A 56 -12.74 -6.14 -14.85
C PHE A 56 -11.29 -6.55 -14.57
N LEU A 57 -10.67 -7.33 -15.47
CA LEU A 57 -9.24 -7.66 -15.39
C LEU A 57 -8.36 -6.41 -15.48
N TYR A 58 -8.66 -5.50 -16.43
CA TYR A 58 -7.93 -4.23 -16.53
C TYR A 58 -8.12 -3.35 -15.29
N ILE A 59 -9.34 -3.22 -14.78
CA ILE A 59 -9.64 -2.39 -13.61
C ILE A 59 -8.93 -2.96 -12.37
N GLY A 60 -8.94 -4.28 -12.18
CA GLY A 60 -8.20 -4.93 -11.11
C GLY A 60 -6.69 -4.67 -11.20
N ALA A 61 -6.11 -4.82 -12.40
CA ALA A 61 -4.69 -4.53 -12.61
C ALA A 61 -4.34 -3.05 -12.38
N LYS A 62 -5.19 -2.14 -12.87
CA LYS A 62 -5.04 -0.70 -12.68
C LYS A 62 -5.08 -0.37 -11.18
N HIS A 63 -6.11 -0.83 -10.46
CA HIS A 63 -6.27 -0.61 -9.02
C HIS A 63 -5.01 -1.01 -8.24
N MET A 64 -4.45 -2.19 -8.54
CA MET A 64 -3.26 -2.66 -7.85
C MET A 64 -2.00 -1.81 -8.15
N VAL A 65 -1.85 -1.32 -9.38
CA VAL A 65 -0.69 -0.49 -9.77
C VAL A 65 -0.83 0.96 -9.31
N THR A 66 -2.05 1.49 -9.20
CA THR A 66 -2.30 2.88 -8.78
C THR A 66 -2.59 3.02 -7.29
N GLY A 67 -2.87 1.92 -6.58
CA GLY A 67 -3.09 1.87 -5.13
C GLY A 67 -1.82 2.14 -4.33
N TYR A 68 -1.64 3.38 -3.89
CA TYR A 68 -0.46 3.78 -3.10
C TYR A 68 -0.34 3.00 -1.78
N ASP A 69 -1.45 2.67 -1.14
CA ASP A 69 -1.53 1.82 0.05
C ASP A 69 -0.88 0.45 -0.18
N HIS A 70 -1.21 -0.20 -1.29
CA HIS A 70 -0.66 -1.49 -1.69
C HIS A 70 0.83 -1.39 -2.05
N LEU A 71 1.22 -0.36 -2.81
CA LEU A 71 2.61 -0.15 -3.20
C LEU A 71 3.50 0.19 -2.01
N LEU A 72 3.04 1.03 -1.07
CA LEU A 72 3.77 1.38 0.14
C LEU A 72 3.92 0.17 1.06
N PHE A 73 2.85 -0.62 1.23
CA PHE A 73 2.92 -1.87 1.99
C PHE A 73 3.89 -2.86 1.34
N LEU A 74 3.78 -3.07 0.02
CA LEU A 74 4.67 -3.95 -0.74
C LEU A 74 6.12 -3.51 -0.61
N LEU A 75 6.40 -2.21 -0.78
CA LEU A 75 7.73 -1.62 -0.58
C LEU A 75 8.26 -1.92 0.82
N GLY A 76 7.44 -1.71 1.86
CA GLY A 76 7.78 -2.05 3.24
C GLY A 76 8.13 -3.52 3.43
N VAL A 77 7.36 -4.44 2.83
CA VAL A 77 7.60 -5.88 2.89
C VAL A 77 8.92 -6.26 2.23
N ILE A 78 9.17 -5.78 1.02
CA ILE A 78 10.31 -6.25 0.22
C ILE A 78 11.62 -5.53 0.54
N PHE A 79 11.60 -4.37 1.19
CA PHE A 79 12.82 -3.62 1.53
C PHE A 79 13.78 -4.48 2.39
N PHE A 80 13.30 -5.30 3.33
CA PHE A 80 14.19 -6.12 4.17
C PHE A 80 14.23 -7.60 3.78
N LEU A 81 13.40 -8.03 2.83
CA LEU A 81 13.45 -9.38 2.31
C LEU A 81 14.47 -9.46 1.16
N PHE A 82 15.58 -10.16 1.41
CA PHE A 82 16.64 -10.37 0.42
C PHE A 82 16.45 -11.68 -0.36
N ARG A 83 15.72 -12.64 0.22
CA ARG A 83 15.47 -13.94 -0.40
C ARG A 83 14.18 -13.88 -1.21
N THR A 84 14.29 -14.15 -2.51
CA THR A 84 13.15 -14.16 -3.45
C THR A 84 12.02 -15.08 -2.99
N ARG A 85 12.35 -16.25 -2.42
CA ARG A 85 11.36 -17.17 -1.83
C ARG A 85 10.51 -16.49 -0.75
N ASP A 86 11.12 -15.72 0.14
CA ASP A 86 10.39 -15.08 1.23
C ASP A 86 9.53 -13.95 0.68
N ILE A 87 10.03 -13.17 -0.29
CA ILE A 87 9.24 -12.15 -0.99
C ILE A 87 7.98 -12.76 -1.61
N LEU A 88 8.12 -13.85 -2.34
CA LEU A 88 6.99 -14.53 -2.97
C LEU A 88 5.99 -15.05 -1.94
N ILE A 89 6.45 -15.65 -0.83
CA ILE A 89 5.55 -16.13 0.23
C ILE A 89 4.72 -14.98 0.81
N TYR A 90 5.36 -13.85 1.14
CA TYR A 90 4.66 -12.71 1.75
C TYR A 90 3.68 -12.07 0.77
N VAL A 91 4.08 -11.89 -0.48
CA VAL A 91 3.19 -11.37 -1.53
C VAL A 91 2.02 -12.31 -1.74
N SER A 92 2.24 -13.62 -1.84
CA SER A 92 1.16 -14.60 -1.98
C SER A 92 0.20 -14.63 -0.80
N LEU A 93 0.69 -14.51 0.44
CA LEU A 93 -0.17 -14.45 1.62
C LEU A 93 -1.05 -13.20 1.62
N PHE A 94 -0.45 -12.06 1.25
CA PHE A 94 -1.19 -10.80 1.12
C PHE A 94 -2.26 -10.90 0.02
N THR A 95 -1.91 -11.37 -1.18
CA THR A 95 -2.87 -11.50 -2.29
C THR A 95 -3.96 -12.52 -1.97
N LEU A 96 -3.63 -13.62 -1.30
CA LEU A 96 -4.61 -14.60 -0.87
C LEU A 96 -5.63 -13.97 0.08
N GLY A 97 -5.17 -13.26 1.11
CA GLY A 97 -6.07 -12.56 2.04
C GLY A 97 -6.93 -11.53 1.31
N HIS A 98 -6.30 -10.68 0.50
CA HIS A 98 -6.96 -9.63 -0.27
C HIS A 98 -8.07 -10.20 -1.17
N SER A 99 -7.74 -11.13 -2.05
CA SER A 99 -8.67 -11.75 -2.99
C SER A 99 -9.84 -12.45 -2.28
N LEU A 100 -9.59 -13.06 -1.11
CA LEU A 100 -10.61 -13.74 -0.33
C LEU A 100 -11.67 -12.76 0.18
N THR A 101 -11.25 -11.73 0.90
CA THR A 101 -12.17 -10.73 1.46
C THR A 101 -12.80 -9.84 0.41
N LEU A 102 -12.12 -9.59 -0.71
CA LEU A 102 -12.70 -8.86 -1.82
C LEU A 102 -13.87 -9.64 -2.42
N PHE A 103 -13.63 -10.91 -2.76
CA PHE A 103 -14.62 -11.76 -3.41
C PHE A 103 -15.83 -12.03 -2.49
N PHE A 104 -15.58 -12.47 -1.25
CA PHE A 104 -16.65 -12.76 -0.31
C PHE A 104 -17.29 -11.51 0.29
N GLY A 105 -16.53 -10.41 0.43
CA GLY A 105 -17.06 -9.13 0.88
C GLY A 105 -18.12 -8.63 -0.07
N VAL A 106 -17.79 -8.53 -1.36
CA VAL A 106 -18.74 -8.06 -2.40
C VAL A 106 -19.95 -9.00 -2.50
N LEU A 107 -19.74 -10.32 -2.68
CA LEU A 107 -20.85 -11.27 -2.86
C LEU A 107 -21.71 -11.47 -1.61
N GLY A 108 -21.12 -11.36 -0.42
CA GLY A 108 -21.81 -11.50 0.85
C GLY A 108 -22.44 -10.20 1.36
N ASN A 109 -22.31 -9.10 0.59
CA ASN A 109 -22.72 -7.75 0.98
C ASN A 109 -22.19 -7.35 2.38
N ILE A 110 -20.95 -7.70 2.67
CA ILE A 110 -20.29 -7.36 3.93
C ILE A 110 -19.68 -5.96 3.76
N ALA A 111 -20.41 -4.94 4.20
CA ALA A 111 -19.95 -3.56 4.21
C ALA A 111 -19.46 -3.16 5.60
N VAL A 112 -18.34 -2.45 5.66
CA VAL A 112 -17.82 -1.81 6.88
C VAL A 112 -17.58 -0.34 6.56
N ASN A 113 -17.47 0.54 7.55
CA ASN A 113 -17.16 1.93 7.27
C ASN A 113 -15.79 2.07 6.57
N ALA A 114 -15.78 2.66 5.37
CA ALA A 114 -14.60 2.77 4.53
C ALA A 114 -13.47 3.58 5.20
N TYR A 115 -13.81 4.63 5.97
CA TYR A 115 -12.83 5.41 6.72
C TYR A 115 -12.12 4.55 7.78
N LEU A 116 -12.87 3.73 8.53
CA LEU A 116 -12.29 2.87 9.57
C LEU A 116 -11.37 1.80 8.97
N ILE A 117 -11.78 1.16 7.87
CA ILE A 117 -10.95 0.16 7.20
C ILE A 117 -9.69 0.79 6.59
N ASP A 118 -9.82 1.92 5.89
CA ASP A 118 -8.68 2.62 5.32
C ASP A 118 -7.71 3.14 6.41
N ALA A 119 -8.22 3.48 7.61
CA ALA A 119 -7.38 3.82 8.74
C ALA A 119 -6.56 2.61 9.23
N ILE A 120 -7.18 1.42 9.33
CA ILE A 120 -6.49 0.16 9.66
C ILE A 120 -5.44 -0.19 8.60
N ILE A 121 -5.75 0.03 7.32
CA ILE A 121 -4.81 -0.13 6.20
C ILE A 121 -3.59 0.79 6.41
N GLY A 122 -3.81 2.06 6.76
CA GLY A 122 -2.73 2.98 7.13
C GLY A 122 -1.88 2.48 8.30
N LEU A 123 -2.51 1.93 9.34
CA LEU A 123 -1.81 1.33 10.48
C LEU A 123 -1.00 0.09 10.11
N SER A 124 -1.42 -0.70 9.11
CA SER A 124 -0.64 -1.84 8.62
C SER A 124 0.73 -1.42 8.05
N VAL A 125 0.77 -0.25 7.40
CA VAL A 125 2.00 0.35 6.88
C VAL A 125 2.92 0.78 8.03
N VAL A 126 2.35 1.39 9.08
CA VAL A 126 3.07 1.73 10.32
C VAL A 126 3.64 0.48 10.98
N TYR A 127 2.81 -0.56 11.13
CA TYR A 127 3.21 -1.85 11.68
C TYR A 127 4.42 -2.39 10.92
N LYS A 128 4.37 -2.40 9.57
CA LYS A 128 5.44 -3.01 8.78
C LYS A 128 6.74 -2.20 8.85
N GLY A 129 6.66 -0.87 8.83
CA GLY A 129 7.83 -0.02 9.04
C GLY A 129 8.46 -0.21 10.42
N PHE A 130 7.65 -0.35 11.46
CA PHE A 130 8.11 -0.61 12.82
C PHE A 130 8.75 -1.99 12.98
N ASP A 131 8.11 -3.02 12.40
CA ASP A 131 8.58 -4.40 12.32
C ASP A 131 9.96 -4.49 11.65
N ASN A 132 10.12 -3.81 10.51
CA ASN A 132 11.38 -3.74 9.76
C ASN A 132 12.55 -3.15 10.55
N LEU A 133 12.28 -2.23 11.50
CA LEU A 133 13.31 -1.64 12.37
C LEU A 133 13.63 -2.52 13.60
N GLY A 134 13.01 -3.70 13.70
CA GLY A 134 13.07 -4.57 14.86
C GLY A 134 12.40 -3.97 16.09
N GLY A 135 11.42 -3.08 15.89
CA GLY A 135 10.77 -2.34 16.95
C GLY A 135 10.11 -3.25 17.99
N PHE A 136 9.45 -4.32 17.55
CA PHE A 136 8.80 -5.27 18.46
C PHE A 136 9.82 -5.98 19.37
N GLN A 137 10.88 -6.53 18.80
CA GLN A 137 11.94 -7.17 19.58
C GLN A 137 12.63 -6.20 20.55
N LYS A 138 12.84 -4.94 20.15
CA LYS A 138 13.53 -3.93 20.99
C LYS A 138 12.67 -3.43 22.15
N LEU A 139 11.37 -3.21 21.93
CA LEU A 139 10.47 -2.67 22.96
C LEU A 139 9.85 -3.74 23.84
N PHE A 140 9.50 -4.89 23.27
CA PHE A 140 8.71 -5.93 23.95
C PHE A 140 9.47 -7.25 24.14
N GLY A 141 10.67 -7.40 23.57
CA GLY A 141 11.47 -8.63 23.67
C GLY A 141 10.92 -9.81 22.87
N TRP A 142 9.89 -9.61 22.06
CA TRP A 142 9.21 -10.64 21.26
C TRP A 142 8.90 -10.12 19.85
N GLN A 143 8.81 -11.03 18.89
CA GLN A 143 8.50 -10.73 17.49
C GLN A 143 7.19 -11.44 17.08
N PRO A 144 6.17 -10.71 16.62
CA PRO A 144 4.95 -11.31 16.08
C PRO A 144 5.21 -12.13 14.82
N ASP A 145 4.33 -13.09 14.52
CA ASP A 145 4.37 -13.83 13.26
C ASP A 145 4.03 -12.89 12.10
N THR A 146 5.07 -12.47 11.38
CA THR A 146 4.99 -11.54 10.27
C THR A 146 4.20 -12.09 9.09
N LYS A 147 4.17 -13.41 8.87
CA LYS A 147 3.40 -14.04 7.79
C LYS A 147 1.91 -13.94 8.08
N MET A 148 1.53 -14.24 9.32
CA MET A 148 0.14 -14.11 9.76
C MET A 148 -0.31 -12.65 9.74
N ALA A 149 0.53 -11.72 10.17
CA ALA A 149 0.23 -10.29 10.09
C ALA A 149 -0.04 -9.85 8.64
N VAL A 150 0.82 -10.26 7.69
CA VAL A 150 0.67 -9.92 6.27
C VAL A 150 -0.59 -10.52 5.64
N LEU A 151 -0.95 -11.75 6.01
CA LEU A 151 -2.24 -12.33 5.61
C LEU A 151 -3.42 -11.50 6.13
N VAL A 152 -3.39 -11.12 7.41
CA VAL A 152 -4.44 -10.30 8.04
C VAL A 152 -4.54 -8.92 7.39
N PHE A 153 -3.40 -8.28 7.07
CA PHE A 153 -3.42 -7.01 6.33
C PHE A 153 -3.99 -7.18 4.93
N GLY A 154 -3.69 -8.29 4.24
CA GLY A 154 -4.36 -8.66 3.00
C GLY A 154 -5.89 -8.68 3.15
N LEU A 155 -6.41 -9.32 4.19
CA LEU A 155 -7.86 -9.36 4.48
C LEU A 155 -8.46 -7.94 4.65
N PHE A 156 -7.80 -7.05 5.39
CA PHE A 156 -8.29 -5.68 5.55
C PHE A 156 -8.25 -4.88 4.25
N HIS A 157 -7.20 -5.03 3.45
CA HIS A 157 -7.09 -4.37 2.15
C HIS A 157 -8.18 -4.83 1.19
N GLY A 158 -8.43 -6.13 1.10
CA GLY A 158 -9.49 -6.68 0.24
C GLY A 158 -10.88 -6.24 0.68
N LEU A 159 -11.14 -6.18 1.99
CA LEU A 159 -12.40 -5.68 2.55
C LEU A 159 -12.61 -4.17 2.29
N GLY A 160 -11.54 -3.38 2.34
CA GLY A 160 -11.60 -1.95 2.05
C GLY A 160 -12.02 -1.67 0.60
N LEU A 161 -11.47 -2.44 -0.34
CA LEU A 161 -11.90 -2.36 -1.73
C LEU A 161 -13.32 -2.94 -1.93
N ALA A 162 -13.68 -4.03 -1.26
CA ALA A 162 -15.03 -4.61 -1.35
C ALA A 162 -16.11 -3.58 -0.98
N THR A 163 -15.89 -2.86 0.13
CA THR A 163 -16.77 -1.79 0.59
C THR A 163 -16.95 -0.72 -0.49
N LYS A 164 -15.85 -0.26 -1.09
CA LYS A 164 -15.89 0.77 -2.16
C LYS A 164 -16.58 0.27 -3.44
N LEU A 165 -16.43 -1.01 -3.78
CA LEU A 165 -17.09 -1.58 -4.96
C LEU A 165 -18.60 -1.76 -4.76
N GLN A 166 -19.05 -2.01 -3.53
CA GLN A 166 -20.48 -2.11 -3.20
C GLN A 166 -21.20 -0.77 -3.39
N ASP A 167 -20.51 0.36 -3.18
CA ASP A 167 -21.07 1.70 -3.43
C ASP A 167 -21.40 1.95 -4.92
N PHE A 168 -20.92 1.12 -5.85
CA PHE A 168 -21.12 1.31 -7.29
C PHE A 168 -22.37 0.66 -7.86
N ASP A 169 -23.21 0.04 -7.04
CA ASP A 169 -24.48 -0.61 -7.42
C ASP A 169 -24.29 -1.56 -8.63
N LEU A 170 -23.33 -2.48 -8.47
CA LEU A 170 -22.87 -3.36 -9.55
C LEU A 170 -23.98 -4.35 -9.96
N PRO A 171 -24.16 -4.59 -11.28
CA PRO A 171 -25.13 -5.59 -11.74
C PRO A 171 -24.83 -6.98 -11.18
N GLU A 172 -25.84 -7.63 -10.57
CA GLU A 172 -25.68 -8.94 -9.93
C GLU A 172 -25.45 -10.08 -10.95
N HIS A 173 -25.93 -9.90 -12.18
CA HIS A 173 -25.80 -10.90 -13.23
C HIS A 173 -24.33 -11.09 -13.64
N ASP A 174 -23.81 -12.31 -13.54
CA ASP A 174 -22.40 -12.66 -13.79
C ASP A 174 -21.37 -11.94 -12.87
N LEU A 175 -21.81 -11.27 -11.80
CA LEU A 175 -20.94 -10.52 -10.89
C LEU A 175 -19.77 -11.34 -10.37
N TRP A 176 -20.01 -12.58 -9.95
CA TRP A 176 -18.95 -13.47 -9.45
C TRP A 176 -17.87 -13.78 -10.50
N LYS A 177 -18.22 -13.86 -11.79
CA LYS A 177 -17.26 -14.08 -12.89
C LYS A 177 -16.44 -12.81 -13.13
N ASN A 178 -17.10 -11.66 -13.08
CA ASN A 178 -16.45 -10.35 -13.21
C ASN A 178 -15.49 -10.10 -12.03
N LEU A 179 -15.88 -10.43 -10.79
CA LEU A 179 -15.01 -10.36 -9.60
C LEU A 179 -13.84 -11.34 -9.68
N LEU A 180 -14.04 -12.53 -10.24
CA LEU A 180 -12.94 -13.47 -10.48
C LEU A 180 -11.93 -12.88 -11.49
N ALA A 181 -12.43 -12.29 -12.59
CA ALA A 181 -11.58 -11.60 -13.56
C ALA A 181 -10.83 -10.41 -12.95
N PHE A 182 -11.49 -9.66 -12.05
CA PHE A 182 -10.87 -8.59 -11.29
C PHE A 182 -9.73 -9.09 -10.41
N ASN A 183 -9.93 -10.17 -9.64
CA ASN A 183 -8.87 -10.76 -8.81
C ASN A 183 -7.66 -11.19 -9.64
N VAL A 184 -7.90 -11.80 -10.80
CA VAL A 184 -6.82 -12.14 -11.75
C VAL A 184 -6.09 -10.87 -12.21
N GLY A 185 -6.84 -9.80 -12.49
CA GLY A 185 -6.28 -8.48 -12.77
C GLY A 185 -5.37 -7.96 -11.65
N VAL A 186 -5.83 -8.01 -10.40
CA VAL A 186 -5.05 -7.61 -9.22
C VAL A 186 -3.77 -8.41 -9.11
N GLU A 187 -3.82 -9.74 -9.26
CA GLU A 187 -2.62 -10.57 -9.23
C GLU A 187 -1.62 -10.19 -10.33
N LEU A 188 -2.08 -9.94 -11.55
CA LEU A 188 -1.23 -9.47 -12.65
C LEU A 188 -0.60 -8.11 -12.35
N GLY A 189 -1.38 -7.16 -11.83
CA GLY A 189 -0.90 -5.85 -11.39
C GLY A 189 0.14 -5.95 -10.27
N GLN A 190 -0.06 -6.86 -9.31
CA GLN A 190 0.85 -7.12 -8.21
C GLN A 190 2.18 -7.68 -8.70
N PHE A 191 2.15 -8.65 -9.62
CA PHE A 191 3.38 -9.19 -10.21
C PHE A 191 4.14 -8.13 -11.00
N LEU A 192 3.44 -7.29 -11.76
CA LEU A 192 4.05 -6.20 -12.51
C LEU A 192 4.71 -5.17 -11.58
N ALA A 193 3.99 -4.71 -10.55
CA ALA A 193 4.52 -3.79 -9.55
C ALA A 193 5.73 -4.39 -8.82
N LEU A 194 5.62 -5.64 -8.37
CA LEU A 194 6.70 -6.36 -7.71
C LEU A 194 7.94 -6.45 -8.60
N PHE A 195 7.77 -6.80 -9.88
CA PHE A 195 8.87 -6.89 -10.85
C PHE A 195 9.66 -5.58 -10.93
N PHE A 196 8.97 -4.44 -11.11
CA PHE A 196 9.64 -3.13 -11.19
C PHE A 196 10.29 -2.72 -9.87
N ILE A 197 9.60 -2.88 -8.73
CA ILE A 197 10.18 -2.48 -7.44
C ILE A 197 11.39 -3.35 -7.09
N LEU A 198 11.36 -4.65 -7.39
CA LEU A 198 12.51 -5.53 -7.18
C LEU A 198 13.71 -5.13 -8.04
N ILE A 199 13.51 -4.72 -9.29
CA ILE A 199 14.60 -4.21 -10.14
C ILE A 199 15.22 -2.96 -9.50
N LEU A 200 14.39 -1.98 -9.13
CA LEU A 200 14.85 -0.73 -8.51
C LEU A 200 15.60 -0.98 -7.20
N LEU A 201 15.04 -1.80 -6.31
CA LEU A 201 15.67 -2.14 -5.04
C LEU A 201 16.93 -2.97 -5.22
N SER A 202 16.93 -3.93 -6.15
CA SER A 202 18.13 -4.76 -6.41
C SER A 202 19.27 -3.93 -6.99
N PHE A 203 18.96 -2.90 -7.78
CA PHE A 203 19.95 -1.92 -8.22
C PHE A 203 20.44 -1.04 -7.06
N TRP A 204 19.53 -0.50 -6.25
CA TRP A 204 19.88 0.37 -5.12
C TRP A 204 20.68 -0.36 -4.03
N ARG A 205 20.41 -1.65 -3.80
CA ARG A 205 21.15 -2.53 -2.86
C ARG A 205 22.65 -2.65 -3.18
N ARG A 206 23.11 -2.24 -4.36
CA ARG A 206 24.53 -2.23 -4.73
C ARG A 206 25.33 -1.06 -4.13
N PHE A 207 24.67 -0.10 -3.51
CA PHE A 207 25.29 1.09 -2.93
C PHE A 207 25.25 1.03 -1.39
N ASP A 208 26.34 1.46 -0.73
CA ASP A 208 26.44 1.53 0.75
C ASP A 208 25.37 2.45 1.38
N SER A 209 24.80 3.35 0.57
CA SER A 209 23.69 4.21 0.97
C SER A 209 22.46 3.41 1.39
N TYR A 210 22.26 2.19 0.88
CA TYR A 210 21.08 1.36 1.16
C TYR A 210 20.82 1.14 2.66
N PHE A 211 21.84 0.70 3.40
CA PHE A 211 21.72 0.48 4.85
C PHE A 211 21.65 1.79 5.63
N SER A 212 22.32 2.83 5.15
CA SER A 212 22.29 4.17 5.74
C SER A 212 20.90 4.81 5.64
N PHE A 213 20.14 4.49 4.59
CA PHE A 213 18.79 4.98 4.37
C PHE A 213 17.69 4.10 4.97
N ALA A 214 18.02 2.89 5.44
CA ALA A 214 17.04 1.94 5.99
C ALA A 214 16.20 2.54 7.13
N VAL A 215 16.82 3.26 8.05
CA VAL A 215 16.11 3.93 9.15
C VAL A 215 15.22 5.05 8.63
N LEU A 216 15.75 5.88 7.71
CA LEU A 216 14.99 6.97 7.13
C LEU A 216 13.76 6.45 6.37
N THR A 217 13.93 5.49 5.46
CA THR A 217 12.85 4.93 4.64
C THR A 217 11.71 4.36 5.50
N ASN A 218 12.01 3.58 6.55
CA ASN A 218 10.96 3.07 7.42
C ASN A 218 10.30 4.17 8.27
N THR A 219 11.07 5.17 8.70
CA THR A 219 10.52 6.31 9.44
C THR A 219 9.54 7.09 8.56
N LEU A 220 9.89 7.31 7.29
CA LEU A 220 9.01 7.94 6.31
C LEU A 220 7.77 7.08 6.03
N LEU A 221 7.95 5.76 5.92
CA LEU A 221 6.85 4.81 5.71
C LEU A 221 5.87 4.83 6.88
N MET A 222 6.37 4.79 8.12
CA MET A 222 5.56 4.91 9.33
C MET A 222 4.85 6.26 9.40
N ALA A 223 5.54 7.36 9.07
CA ALA A 223 4.92 8.67 9.07
C ALA A 223 3.80 8.78 8.02
N ALA A 224 4.00 8.23 6.82
CA ALA A 224 2.97 8.17 5.78
C ALA A 224 1.75 7.35 6.23
N GLY A 225 1.97 6.19 6.86
CA GLY A 225 0.90 5.37 7.43
C GLY A 225 0.11 6.07 8.54
N LEU A 226 0.80 6.82 9.42
CA LEU A 226 0.15 7.61 10.47
C LEU A 226 -0.66 8.78 9.88
N VAL A 227 -0.14 9.46 8.86
CA VAL A 227 -0.85 10.53 8.17
C VAL A 227 -2.10 10.00 7.48
N LEU A 228 -2.00 8.86 6.78
CA LEU A 228 -3.15 8.17 6.19
C LEU A 228 -4.20 7.82 7.24
N CYS A 229 -3.79 7.18 8.33
CA CYS A 229 -4.69 6.82 9.42
C CYS A 229 -5.37 8.06 10.02
N GLY A 230 -4.62 9.13 10.28
CA GLY A 230 -5.15 10.37 10.81
C GLY A 230 -6.14 11.06 9.87
N TYR A 231 -5.83 11.09 8.57
CA TYR A 231 -6.72 11.62 7.53
C TYR A 231 -8.06 10.88 7.50
N GLN A 232 -8.03 9.55 7.52
CA GLN A 232 -9.25 8.75 7.48
C GLN A 232 -10.06 8.83 8.78
N MET A 233 -9.40 8.83 9.94
CA MET A 233 -10.07 9.04 11.22
C MET A 233 -10.72 10.42 11.33
N ALA A 234 -10.07 11.47 10.81
CA ALA A 234 -10.67 12.80 10.74
C ALA A 234 -11.88 12.81 9.79
N GLY A 235 -11.77 12.15 8.63
CA GLY A 235 -12.89 11.94 7.72
C GLY A 235 -14.08 11.26 8.40
N TYR A 236 -13.84 10.19 9.16
CA TYR A 236 -14.87 9.51 9.93
C TYR A 236 -15.59 10.45 10.92
N VAL A 237 -14.85 11.15 11.78
CA VAL A 237 -15.43 12.05 12.81
C VAL A 237 -16.16 13.26 12.23
N LEU A 238 -15.77 13.72 11.04
CA LEU A 238 -16.41 14.87 10.40
C LEU A 238 -17.64 14.51 9.57
N THR A 239 -17.79 13.24 9.18
CA THR A 239 -18.85 12.79 8.26
C THR A 239 -19.93 11.95 8.96
N GLU A 240 -19.63 11.34 10.10
CA GLU A 240 -20.50 10.48 10.91
C GLU A 240 -20.79 11.09 12.30
#